data_AF-A0A498GZB2-F1
#
_entry.id   AF-A0A498GZB2-F1
#
_cell.length_a   1.000
_cell.length_b   1.000
_cell.length_c   1.000
_cell.angle_alpha   90.00
_cell.angle_beta   90.00
_cell.angle_gamma   90.00
#
_symmetry.space_group_name_H-M   'P 1'
#
loop_
_entity.id
_entity.type
_entity.pdbx_description
1 polymer ?
#
loop_
_entity_poly.entity_id
_entity_poly.type
_entity_poly.pdbx_seq_one_letter_code
_entity_poly.pdbx_strand_id
1 'polypeptide(L)' 'MTGSGGVAVLHDSGIRVPKDGSGWSVRGVRHLRTTSPVMSRLNDLPLAFEVEIDPDGTVHDRMWEWK' A
#
# COMPACT_ATOMS: atom_id res chain seq x y z
N MET A 1 5.65 -1.63 11.30
CA MET A 1 5.60 -2.71 12.32
C MET A 1 4.20 -3.27 12.34
N THR A 2 4.03 -4.59 12.43
CA THR A 2 2.71 -5.20 12.62
C THR A 2 2.23 -4.98 14.05
N GLY A 3 0.94 -5.14 14.32
CA GLY A 3 0.40 -5.09 15.69
C GLY A 3 1.03 -6.12 16.66
N SER A 4 1.67 -7.16 16.11
CA SER A 4 2.40 -8.20 16.85
C SER A 4 3.92 -7.95 16.96
N GLY A 5 4.42 -6.79 16.54
CA GLY A 5 5.85 -6.47 16.61
C GLY A 5 6.72 -7.04 15.49
N GLY A 6 6.11 -7.63 14.45
CA GLY A 6 6.81 -8.04 13.24
C GLY A 6 7.23 -6.85 12.38
N VAL A 7 8.32 -7.00 11.63
CA VAL A 7 8.76 -5.98 10.66
C VAL A 7 8.05 -6.24 9.34
N ALA A 8 7.58 -5.18 8.70
CA ALA A 8 7.05 -5.20 7.34
C ALA A 8 7.60 -3.98 6.59
N VAL A 9 8.15 -4.21 5.40
CA VAL A 9 8.66 -3.19 4.49
C VAL A 9 7.80 -3.23 3.24
N LEU A 10 7.40 -2.07 2.75
CA LEU A 10 6.63 -1.92 1.52
C LEU A 10 7.53 -1.30 0.45
N HIS A 11 7.49 -1.85 -0.75
CA HIS A 11 8.10 -1.27 -1.94
C HIS A 11 7.04 -1.14 -3.03
N ASP A 12 6.72 0.09 -3.42
CA ASP A 12 5.64 0.42 -4.34
C ASP A 12 6.12 1.09 -5.62
N SER A 13 5.43 0.75 -6.71
CA SER A 13 5.55 1.41 -8.00
C SER A 13 4.15 1.72 -8.52
N GLY A 14 3.92 2.94 -8.97
CA GLY A 14 2.59 3.37 -9.38
C GLY A 14 2.56 4.73 -10.06
N ILE A 15 1.37 5.09 -10.50
CA ILE A 15 1.06 6.37 -11.13
C ILE A 15 0.32 7.23 -10.12
N ARG A 16 0.73 8.49 -10.00
CA ARG A 16 0.06 9.51 -9.20
C ARG A 16 -0.62 10.52 -10.12
N VAL A 17 -1.89 10.77 -9.89
CA VAL A 17 -2.73 11.70 -10.66
C VAL A 17 -3.30 12.75 -9.71
N PRO A 18 -3.22 14.04 -10.03
CA PRO A 18 -3.87 15.08 -9.22
C PRO A 18 -5.39 14.94 -9.29
N LYS A 19 -6.08 15.21 -8.18
CA LYS A 19 -7.53 15.39 -8.15
C LYS A 19 -7.90 16.84 -8.38
N ASP A 20 -9.19 17.10 -8.57
CA ASP A 20 -9.74 18.44 -8.43
C ASP A 20 -9.43 18.97 -7.01
N GLY A 21 -8.72 20.09 -6.92
CA GLY A 21 -8.20 20.65 -5.67
C GLY A 21 -6.73 20.27 -5.40
N SER A 22 -6.36 20.11 -4.12
CA SER A 22 -4.98 19.80 -3.68
C SER A 22 -4.73 18.32 -3.40
N GLY A 23 -5.71 17.45 -3.68
CA GLY A 23 -5.62 16.01 -3.43
C GLY A 23 -4.89 15.22 -4.51
N TRP A 24 -4.64 13.94 -4.23
CA TRP A 24 -3.99 13.01 -5.15
C TRP A 24 -4.68 11.66 -5.16
N SER A 25 -4.68 11.00 -6.32
CA SER A 25 -5.04 9.59 -6.48
C SER A 25 -3.81 8.84 -6.96
N VAL A 26 -3.44 7.76 -6.26
CA VAL A 26 -2.30 6.91 -6.61
C VAL A 26 -2.77 5.48 -6.79
N ARG A 27 -2.35 4.84 -7.89
CA ARG A 27 -2.61 3.43 -8.19
C ARG A 27 -1.32 2.75 -8.59
N GLY A 28 -1.17 1.49 -8.21
CA GLY A 28 -0.01 0.74 -8.62
C GLY A 28 0.06 -0.65 -8.00
N VAL A 29 1.28 -1.18 -8.00
CA VAL A 29 1.63 -2.46 -7.40
C VAL A 29 2.62 -2.23 -6.27
N ARG A 30 2.43 -2.94 -5.16
CA ARG A 30 3.26 -2.89 -3.97
C ARG A 30 3.66 -4.30 -3.56
N HIS A 31 4.93 -4.46 -3.21
CA HIS A 31 5.47 -5.71 -2.65
C HIS A 31 5.71 -5.51 -1.16
N LEU A 32 5.21 -6.44 -0.35
CA LEU A 32 5.43 -6.48 1.08
C LEU A 32 6.54 -7.49 1.39
N ARG A 33 7.51 -7.09 2.21
CA ARG A 33 8.51 -8.00 2.78
C ARG A 33 8.40 -7.99 4.29
N THR A 34 8.15 -9.14 4.90
CA THR A 34 7.92 -9.28 6.34
C THR A 34 8.62 -10.48 6.95
N THR A 35 8.97 -10.35 8.23
CA THR A 35 9.44 -11.45 9.09
C THR A 35 8.31 -12.10 9.88
N SER A 36 7.08 -11.61 9.77
CA SER A 36 5.91 -12.14 10.47
C SER A 36 5.50 -13.52 9.91
N PRO A 37 5.49 -14.60 10.71
CA PRO A 37 5.10 -15.92 10.23
C PRO A 37 3.66 -15.96 9.69
N VAL A 38 2.74 -15.22 10.31
CA VAL A 38 1.32 -15.18 9.94
C VAL A 38 1.05 -14.45 8.62
N MET A 39 1.99 -13.60 8.18
CA MET A 39 1.91 -12.86 6.92
C MET A 39 2.94 -13.34 5.89
N SER A 40 3.65 -14.45 6.18
CA SER A 40 4.76 -14.95 5.37
C SER A 40 4.38 -15.15 3.90
N ARG A 41 3.15 -15.62 3.63
CA ARG A 41 2.60 -15.78 2.27
C ARG A 41 2.59 -14.51 1.42
N LEU A 42 2.59 -13.33 2.04
CA LEU A 42 2.56 -12.04 1.32
C LEU A 42 3.95 -11.64 0.79
N ASN A 43 5.02 -12.32 1.23
CA ASN A 43 6.35 -12.10 0.68
C ASN A 43 6.47 -12.49 -0.80
N ASP A 44 5.59 -13.38 -1.26
CA ASP A 44 5.65 -13.99 -2.59
C ASP A 44 4.51 -13.52 -3.53
N LEU A 45 3.77 -12.47 -3.13
CA LEU A 45 2.62 -11.97 -3.87
C LEU A 45 2.72 -10.46 -4.13
N PRO A 46 2.43 -10.00 -5.36
CA PRO A 46 2.19 -8.58 -5.62
C PRO A 46 0.83 -8.16 -5.04
N LEU A 47 0.78 -6.94 -4.51
CA LEU A 47 -0.45 -6.30 -4.05
C LEU A 47 -0.83 -5.17 -5.01
N ALA A 48 -2.03 -5.18 -5.56
CA ALA A 48 -2.60 -3.95 -6.11
C ALA A 48 -2.86 -2.98 -4.96
N PHE A 49 -2.63 -1.69 -5.18
CA PHE A 49 -2.97 -0.67 -4.20
C PHE A 49 -3.69 0.53 -4.81
N GLU A 50 -4.43 1.19 -3.93
CA GLU A 50 -5.09 2.45 -4.12
C GLU A 50 -4.81 3.34 -2.92
N VAL A 51 -4.22 4.50 -3.18
CA VAL A 51 -4.05 5.55 -2.17
C VAL A 51 -4.79 6.79 -2.64
N GLU A 52 -5.72 7.25 -1.81
CA GLU A 52 -6.42 8.52 -1.98
C GLU A 52 -5.96 9.51 -0.91
N ILE A 53 -5.48 10.67 -1.35
CA ILE A 53 -5.09 11.77 -0.46
C ILE A 53 -6.09 12.90 -0.66
N ASP A 54 -6.83 13.23 0.39
CA ASP A 54 -7.81 14.32 0.40
C ASP A 54 -7.12 15.68 0.60
N PRO A 55 -7.80 16.81 0.30
CA PRO A 55 -7.21 18.15 0.42
C PRO A 55 -6.71 18.52 1.82
N ASP A 56 -7.29 17.91 2.86
CA ASP A 56 -6.89 18.09 4.26
C ASP A 56 -5.70 17.20 4.69
N GLY A 57 -5.20 16.37 3.77
CA GLY A 57 -4.12 15.42 4.00
C GLY A 57 -4.58 14.05 4.51
N THR A 58 -5.88 13.80 4.66
CA THR A 58 -6.40 12.47 5.01
C THR A 58 -6.00 11.45 3.94
N VAL A 59 -5.47 10.30 4.38
CA VAL A 59 -4.99 9.23 3.49
C VAL A 59 -5.88 8.00 3.64
N HIS A 60 -6.47 7.56 2.52
CA HIS A 60 -7.17 6.27 2.41
C HIS A 60 -6.30 5.31 1.62
N ASP A 61 -5.62 4.36 2.29
CA ASP A 61 -4.78 3.33 1.68
C ASP A 61 -5.52 1.99 1.68
N ARG A 62 -5.77 1.46 0.49
CA ARG A 62 -6.39 0.15 0.26
C ARG A 62 -5.45 -0.70 -0.58
N MET A 63 -5.36 -1.98 -0.25
CA MET A 63 -4.56 -2.94 -1.00
C MET A 63 -5.25 -4.30 -1.10
N TRP A 64 -5.00 -4.99 -2.20
CA TRP A 64 -5.57 -6.29 -2.52
C TRP A 64 -4.50 -7.21 -3.06
N GLU A 65 -4.57 -8.49 -2.71
CA GLU A 65 -3.74 -9.52 -3.35
C GLU A 65 -4.09 -9.61 -4.83
N TRP A 66 -3.08 -9.46 -5.70
CA TRP A 66 -3.26 -9.67 -7.11
C TRP A 66 -3.16 -11.16 -7.41
N LYS A 67 -4.25 -11.75 -7.95
CA LYS A 67 -4.34 -13.17 -8.33
C LYS A 67 -4.65 -13.31 -9.81
#